data_AF-A0A550HAJ4-F1
#
_entry.id   AF-A0A550HAJ4-F1
#
_cell.length_a   1.000
_cell.length_b   1.000
_cell.length_c   1.000
_cell.angle_alpha   90.00
_cell.angle_beta   90.00
_cell.angle_gamma   90.00
#
_symmetry.space_group_name_H-M   'P 1'
#
loop_
_entity.id
_entity.type
_entity.pdbx_description
1 polymer ?
#
loop_
_entity_poly.entity_id
_entity_poly.type
_entity_poly.pdbx_seq_one_letter_code
_entity_poly.pdbx_strand_id
1 'polypeptide(L)'
;MRPDRAGAAEHGHRVTAAIACHVARAGGTIEELARLLLHPDHEGGRHARHIALRSGQARALDYIRRVWASATAVVAGTRVLDSRHDAYGVLAALRDRIEITPWRGERGRTALRVLRAHLNFAETAGGPLHHASERQTAEEAGVSRTTLRVVYETVLKPGGWLRRLRVGHGREGSSWYLDHGSAGGRARASLSRFWTTQYPPDLALEEWTTPETGMTADIDSTVIARLMGHDAFAHRGLGSSALMIIGALHIRPAQTVSELVGTASVSRATAYRTLRRLADHGLVHHDGETWTLAPRAVEGFGDSPLGAATEPGTRPAQGWDGIAQRHGTAGVAARRRTLHAVERAAYREVLDRRAEHRSKATVIVRDGRRVLVPAPRPDEVPSAWQSPDGSVLAPDTGRPSADWRVATDGRLILITAADQRSYGELAAAHAEALREWNSAA
;
A
#
# COMPACT_ATOMS: atom_id res chain seq x y z
N MET A 1 -17.09 -12.37 -28.20
CA MET A 1 -16.35 -13.31 -27.31
C MET A 1 -16.28 -12.73 -25.92
N ARG A 2 -16.31 -13.57 -24.86
CA ARG A 2 -16.73 -13.34 -23.46
C ARG A 2 -15.64 -12.74 -22.52
N PRO A 3 -15.77 -11.49 -22.02
CA PRO A 3 -15.02 -11.00 -20.85
C PRO A 3 -15.93 -10.83 -19.60
N ASP A 4 -17.22 -10.50 -19.76
CA ASP A 4 -18.10 -10.09 -18.65
C ASP A 4 -18.53 -11.21 -17.70
N ARG A 5 -18.58 -12.45 -18.19
CA ARG A 5 -19.03 -13.59 -17.37
C ARG A 5 -18.04 -13.97 -16.27
N ALA A 6 -16.75 -13.72 -16.47
CA ALA A 6 -15.71 -14.02 -15.48
C ALA A 6 -15.78 -13.03 -14.30
N GLY A 7 -15.95 -11.73 -14.58
CA GLY A 7 -16.07 -10.70 -13.55
C GLY A 7 -17.33 -10.85 -12.69
N ALA A 8 -18.47 -11.19 -13.29
CA ALA A 8 -19.71 -11.43 -12.55
C ALA A 8 -19.63 -12.67 -11.64
N ALA A 9 -18.98 -13.75 -12.09
CA ALA A 9 -18.77 -14.95 -11.29
C ALA A 9 -17.79 -14.71 -10.13
N GLU A 10 -16.73 -13.95 -10.36
CA GLU A 10 -15.77 -13.56 -9.33
C GLU A 10 -16.40 -12.66 -8.27
N HIS A 11 -17.19 -11.66 -8.69
CA HIS A 11 -17.94 -10.81 -7.77
C HIS A 11 -18.94 -11.63 -6.93
N GLY A 12 -19.70 -12.52 -7.56
CA GLY A 12 -20.64 -13.42 -6.87
C GLY A 12 -19.96 -14.32 -5.84
N HIS A 13 -18.77 -14.84 -6.15
CA HIS A 13 -17.97 -15.61 -5.20
C HIS A 13 -17.51 -14.77 -4.00
N ARG A 14 -17.02 -13.54 -4.22
CA ARG A 14 -16.61 -12.64 -3.13
C ARG A 14 -17.76 -12.29 -2.19
N VAL A 15 -18.95 -12.03 -2.73
CA VAL A 15 -20.16 -11.77 -1.93
C VAL A 15 -20.53 -13.00 -1.09
N THR A 16 -20.54 -14.18 -1.71
CA THR A 16 -20.81 -15.45 -1.00
C THR A 16 -19.79 -15.70 0.12
N ALA A 17 -18.50 -15.45 -0.13
CA ALA A 17 -17.44 -15.58 0.87
C ALA A 17 -17.59 -14.58 2.02
N ALA A 18 -17.96 -13.33 1.73
CA ALA A 18 -18.19 -12.32 2.76
C ALA A 18 -19.35 -12.71 3.69
N ILE A 19 -20.45 -13.21 3.12
CA ILE A 19 -21.60 -13.71 3.88
C ILE A 19 -21.19 -14.91 4.73
N ALA A 20 -20.42 -15.86 4.17
CA ALA A 20 -19.93 -17.01 4.92
C ALA A 20 -19.04 -16.61 6.11
N CYS A 21 -18.15 -15.62 5.93
CA CYS A 21 -17.36 -15.06 7.03
C CYS A 21 -18.23 -14.40 8.10
N HIS A 22 -19.31 -13.70 7.70
CA HIS A 22 -20.24 -13.10 8.65
C HIS A 22 -20.99 -14.16 9.47
N VAL A 23 -21.55 -15.18 8.81
CA VAL A 23 -22.24 -16.29 9.49
C VAL A 23 -21.30 -17.02 10.46
N ALA A 24 -20.06 -17.30 10.03
CA ALA A 24 -19.05 -17.93 10.89
C ALA A 24 -18.70 -17.05 12.11
N ARG A 25 -18.60 -15.73 11.94
CA ARG A 25 -18.36 -14.79 13.07
C ARG A 25 -19.52 -14.68 14.03
N ALA A 26 -20.75 -14.82 13.55
CA ALA A 26 -21.94 -14.85 14.37
C ALA A 26 -22.14 -16.20 15.10
N GLY A 27 -21.22 -17.16 14.95
CA GLY A 27 -21.33 -18.49 15.54
C GLY A 27 -22.32 -19.42 14.84
N GLY A 28 -22.70 -19.10 13.60
CA GLY A 28 -23.65 -19.90 12.84
C GLY A 28 -23.05 -21.19 12.27
N THR A 29 -23.89 -22.01 11.63
CA THR A 29 -23.48 -23.29 11.04
C THR A 29 -23.48 -23.28 9.50
N ILE A 30 -22.91 -24.34 8.92
CA ILE A 30 -22.92 -24.53 7.47
C ILE A 30 -24.35 -24.72 6.92
N GLU A 31 -25.23 -25.35 7.69
CA GLU A 31 -26.64 -25.55 7.32
C GLU A 31 -27.38 -24.21 7.26
N GLU A 32 -27.10 -23.30 8.20
CA GLU A 32 -27.66 -21.96 8.21
C GLU A 32 -27.16 -21.14 7.03
N LEU A 33 -25.86 -21.21 6.72
CA LEU A 33 -25.30 -20.59 5.52
C LEU A 33 -25.95 -21.14 4.24
N ALA A 34 -26.12 -22.46 4.15
CA ALA A 34 -26.73 -23.09 2.99
C ALA A 34 -28.19 -22.65 2.81
N ARG A 35 -28.96 -22.61 3.90
CA ARG A 35 -30.35 -22.12 3.91
C ARG A 35 -30.42 -20.67 3.45
N LEU A 36 -29.54 -19.81 3.96
CA LEU A 36 -29.49 -18.39 3.64
C LEU A 36 -29.10 -18.13 2.17
N LEU A 37 -28.06 -18.80 1.65
CA LEU A 37 -27.61 -18.62 0.26
C LEU A 37 -28.57 -19.22 -0.77
N LEU A 38 -29.31 -20.26 -0.41
CA LEU A 38 -30.29 -20.89 -1.31
C LEU A 38 -31.69 -20.29 -1.20
N HIS A 39 -31.94 -19.40 -0.23
CA HIS A 39 -33.21 -18.69 -0.10
C HIS A 39 -33.49 -17.85 -1.36
N PRO A 40 -34.67 -17.94 -1.99
CA PRO A 40 -34.97 -17.29 -3.28
C PRO A 40 -34.78 -15.77 -3.23
N ASP A 41 -35.18 -15.15 -2.12
CA ASP A 41 -35.16 -13.69 -1.96
C ASP A 41 -33.83 -13.12 -1.44
N HIS A 42 -32.87 -13.98 -1.06
CA HIS A 42 -31.61 -13.49 -0.51
C HIS A 42 -30.66 -13.10 -1.66
N GLU A 43 -30.51 -11.81 -1.93
CA GLU A 43 -29.72 -11.33 -3.07
C GLU A 43 -28.26 -11.78 -3.06
N GLY A 44 -27.66 -11.86 -1.86
CA GLY A 44 -26.29 -12.35 -1.69
C GLY A 44 -26.09 -13.82 -2.07
N GLY A 45 -27.17 -14.60 -2.19
CA GLY A 45 -27.17 -16.00 -2.59
C GLY A 45 -27.31 -16.25 -4.09
N ARG A 46 -27.47 -15.19 -4.90
CA ARG A 46 -27.75 -15.26 -6.35
C ARG A 46 -26.74 -16.14 -7.10
N HIS A 47 -25.46 -16.07 -6.72
CA HIS A 47 -24.41 -16.88 -7.33
C HIS A 47 -24.54 -18.38 -6.98
N ALA A 48 -24.79 -18.71 -5.72
CA ALA A 48 -25.02 -20.09 -5.30
C ALA A 48 -26.29 -20.68 -5.94
N ARG A 49 -27.37 -19.91 -6.03
CA ARG A 49 -28.61 -20.31 -6.75
C ARG A 49 -28.36 -20.51 -8.24
N HIS A 50 -27.54 -19.66 -8.87
CA HIS A 50 -27.17 -19.87 -10.28
C HIS A 50 -26.39 -21.17 -10.49
N ILE A 51 -25.50 -21.55 -9.56
CA ILE A 51 -24.82 -22.86 -9.59
C ILE A 51 -25.83 -23.99 -9.42
N ALA A 52 -26.80 -23.86 -8.50
CA ALA A 52 -27.85 -24.85 -8.30
C ALA A 52 -28.71 -25.06 -9.56
N LEU A 53 -29.15 -23.98 -10.20
CA LEU A 53 -29.94 -24.03 -11.42
C LEU A 53 -29.16 -24.61 -12.62
N ARG A 54 -27.87 -24.26 -12.74
CA ARG A 54 -27.04 -24.67 -13.89
C ARG A 54 -26.45 -26.06 -13.75
N SER A 55 -26.10 -26.47 -12.54
CA SER A 55 -25.25 -27.63 -12.27
C SER A 55 -25.77 -28.56 -11.18
N GLY A 56 -27.00 -28.32 -10.73
CA GLY A 56 -27.69 -29.14 -9.74
C GLY A 56 -27.41 -28.71 -8.29
N GLN A 57 -28.37 -29.03 -7.43
CA GLN A 57 -28.36 -28.67 -6.01
C GLN A 57 -27.14 -29.21 -5.27
N ALA A 58 -26.75 -30.46 -5.53
CA ALA A 58 -25.59 -31.10 -4.91
C ALA A 58 -24.29 -30.31 -5.14
N ARG A 59 -24.09 -29.81 -6.37
CA ARG A 59 -22.90 -29.04 -6.73
C ARG A 59 -22.87 -27.65 -6.11
N ALA A 60 -24.03 -27.05 -5.88
CA ALA A 60 -24.17 -25.80 -5.15
C ALA A 60 -23.82 -25.98 -3.66
N LEU A 61 -24.29 -27.06 -3.04
CA LEU A 61 -23.96 -27.40 -1.65
C LEU A 61 -22.45 -27.68 -1.47
N ASP A 62 -21.82 -28.39 -2.40
CA ASP A 62 -20.36 -28.60 -2.36
C ASP A 62 -19.57 -27.30 -2.53
N TYR A 63 -20.06 -26.38 -3.35
CA TYR A 63 -19.49 -25.05 -3.45
C TYR A 63 -19.61 -24.29 -2.12
N ILE A 64 -20.79 -24.30 -1.49
CA ILE A 64 -21.03 -23.65 -0.19
C ILE A 64 -20.13 -24.26 0.89
N ARG A 65 -19.95 -25.59 0.93
CA ARG A 65 -19.02 -26.29 1.83
C ARG A 65 -17.58 -25.79 1.69
N ARG A 66 -17.08 -25.65 0.46
CA ARG A 66 -15.73 -25.12 0.22
C ARG A 66 -15.58 -23.68 0.69
N VAL A 67 -16.58 -22.83 0.41
CA VAL A 67 -16.60 -21.44 0.85
C VAL A 67 -16.64 -21.36 2.38
N TRP A 68 -17.45 -22.20 3.03
CA TRP A 68 -17.56 -22.29 4.50
C TRP A 68 -16.24 -22.69 5.15
N ALA A 69 -15.57 -23.74 4.64
CA ALA A 69 -14.28 -24.17 5.15
C ALA A 69 -13.21 -23.06 5.03
N SER A 70 -13.20 -22.34 3.90
CA SER A 70 -12.32 -21.18 3.73
C SER A 70 -12.67 -20.04 4.70
N ALA A 71 -13.95 -19.75 4.88
CA ALA A 71 -14.42 -18.67 5.74
C ALA A 71 -14.13 -18.94 7.22
N THR A 72 -14.40 -20.15 7.70
CA THR A 72 -14.09 -20.57 9.08
C THR A 72 -12.60 -20.55 9.37
N ALA A 73 -11.75 -20.99 8.44
CA ALA A 73 -10.30 -20.86 8.58
C ALA A 73 -9.85 -19.39 8.69
N VAL A 74 -10.43 -18.49 7.88
CA VAL A 74 -10.14 -17.05 7.94
C VAL A 74 -10.65 -16.44 9.25
N VAL A 75 -11.84 -16.81 9.71
CA VAL A 75 -12.42 -16.29 10.96
C VAL A 75 -11.64 -16.78 12.18
N ALA A 76 -11.26 -18.05 12.23
CA ALA A 76 -10.43 -18.59 13.31
C ALA A 76 -9.06 -17.89 13.42
N GLY A 77 -8.52 -17.42 12.29
CA GLY A 77 -7.28 -16.65 12.25
C GLY A 77 -7.43 -15.14 12.41
N THR A 78 -8.65 -14.60 12.56
CA THR A 78 -8.88 -13.15 12.67
C THR A 78 -9.61 -12.77 13.95
N ARG A 79 -9.03 -11.84 14.71
CA ARG A 79 -9.66 -11.29 15.91
C ARG A 79 -10.77 -10.31 15.54
N VAL A 80 -11.93 -10.42 16.18
CA VAL A 80 -13.01 -9.42 16.07
C VAL A 80 -12.58 -8.17 16.83
N LEU A 81 -12.77 -7.01 16.18
CA LEU A 81 -12.48 -5.70 16.77
C LEU A 81 -13.81 -5.08 17.19
N ASP A 82 -14.19 -5.27 18.45
CA ASP A 82 -15.45 -4.76 19.01
C ASP A 82 -15.32 -3.31 19.50
N SER A 83 -14.10 -2.82 19.69
CA SER A 83 -13.82 -1.48 20.16
C SER A 83 -12.57 -0.87 19.52
N ARG A 84 -12.44 0.46 19.63
CA ARG A 84 -11.20 1.18 19.28
C ARG A 84 -10.02 0.75 20.15
N HIS A 85 -10.28 0.31 21.39
CA HIS A 85 -9.25 -0.21 22.28
C HIS A 85 -8.67 -1.55 21.76
N ASP A 86 -9.52 -2.44 21.26
CA ASP A 86 -9.07 -3.68 20.62
C ASP A 86 -8.22 -3.41 19.38
N ALA A 87 -8.57 -2.37 18.62
CA ALA A 87 -7.78 -1.95 17.46
C ALA A 87 -6.37 -1.49 17.88
N TYR A 88 -6.24 -0.71 18.97
CA TYR A 88 -4.93 -0.36 19.52
C TYR A 88 -4.17 -1.59 20.04
N GLY A 89 -4.85 -2.57 20.65
CA GLY A 89 -4.24 -3.84 21.06
C GLY A 89 -3.68 -4.63 19.87
N VAL A 90 -4.39 -4.67 18.73
CA VAL A 90 -3.89 -5.29 17.49
C VAL A 90 -2.69 -4.55 16.91
N LEU A 91 -2.71 -3.21 16.92
CA LEU A 91 -1.57 -2.40 16.46
C LEU A 91 -0.35 -2.56 17.36
N ALA A 92 -0.54 -2.69 18.67
CA ALA A 92 0.52 -2.99 19.62
C ALA A 92 1.14 -4.37 19.35
N ALA A 93 0.32 -5.42 19.20
CA ALA A 93 0.82 -6.75 18.86
C ALA A 93 1.53 -6.78 17.49
N LEU A 94 1.06 -5.98 16.52
CA LEU A 94 1.76 -5.80 15.25
C LEU A 94 3.11 -5.11 15.43
N ARG A 95 3.21 -4.08 16.28
CA ARG A 95 4.48 -3.44 16.62
C ARG A 95 5.45 -4.44 17.22
N ASP A 96 5.02 -5.20 18.23
CA ASP A 96 5.88 -6.19 18.90
C ASP A 96 6.39 -7.23 17.88
N ARG A 97 5.51 -7.66 16.98
CA ARG A 97 5.89 -8.59 15.89
C ARG A 97 6.92 -8.00 14.93
N ILE A 98 6.80 -6.72 14.59
CA ILE A 98 7.77 -6.02 13.73
C ILE A 98 9.13 -5.91 14.42
N GLU A 99 9.14 -5.66 15.73
CA GLU A 99 10.36 -5.49 16.55
C GLU A 99 11.19 -6.77 16.62
N ILE A 100 10.54 -7.93 16.73
CA ILE A 100 11.22 -9.23 16.77
C ILE A 100 11.58 -9.80 15.38
N THR A 101 11.12 -9.16 14.30
CA THR A 101 11.35 -9.63 12.93
C THR A 101 12.73 -9.22 12.41
N PRO A 102 13.56 -10.13 11.88
CA PRO A 102 14.87 -9.79 11.35
C PRO A 102 14.79 -9.08 9.99
N TRP A 103 15.04 -7.77 9.97
CA TRP A 103 15.01 -6.91 8.77
C TRP A 103 16.35 -6.84 8.05
N ARG A 104 16.79 -7.98 7.49
CA ARG A 104 18.14 -8.11 6.91
C ARG A 104 18.35 -7.29 5.63
N GLY A 105 19.55 -6.73 5.50
CA GLY A 105 19.98 -5.98 4.30
C GLY A 105 19.36 -4.60 4.15
N GLU A 106 19.74 -3.87 3.10
CA GLU A 106 19.23 -2.51 2.83
C GLU A 106 17.73 -2.50 2.53
N ARG A 107 17.25 -3.48 1.76
CA ARG A 107 15.82 -3.60 1.43
C ARG A 107 14.97 -3.92 2.66
N GLY A 108 15.43 -4.79 3.55
CA GLY A 108 14.75 -5.09 4.82
C GLY A 108 14.65 -3.87 5.72
N ARG A 109 15.76 -3.15 5.93
CA ARG A 109 15.77 -1.89 6.71
C ARG A 109 14.85 -0.81 6.12
N THR A 110 14.80 -0.71 4.79
CA THR A 110 13.88 0.20 4.11
C THR A 110 12.42 -0.24 4.29
N ALA A 111 12.15 -1.55 4.23
CA ALA A 111 10.82 -2.12 4.47
C ALA A 111 10.32 -1.84 5.89
N LEU A 112 11.18 -1.95 6.90
CA LEU A 112 10.85 -1.56 8.28
C LEU A 112 10.42 -0.10 8.39
N ARG A 113 11.17 0.84 7.79
CA ARG A 113 10.82 2.27 7.79
C ARG A 113 9.47 2.54 7.15
N VAL A 114 9.21 1.89 6.01
CA VAL A 114 7.92 1.99 5.31
C VAL A 114 6.79 1.40 6.14
N LEU A 115 7.01 0.25 6.77
CA LEU A 115 6.02 -0.40 7.61
C LEU A 115 5.70 0.44 8.85
N ARG A 116 6.71 1.13 9.43
CA ARG A 116 6.51 2.10 10.51
C ARG A 116 5.71 3.32 10.10
N ALA A 117 5.98 3.87 8.91
CA ALA A 117 5.13 4.94 8.37
C ALA A 117 3.66 4.52 8.27
N HIS A 118 3.40 3.29 7.80
CA HIS A 118 2.04 2.75 7.77
C HIS A 118 1.44 2.51 9.16
N LEU A 119 2.24 2.08 10.14
CA LEU A 119 1.76 1.93 11.51
C LEU A 119 1.35 3.27 12.10
N ASN A 120 2.14 4.34 11.90
CA ASN A 120 1.78 5.70 12.34
C ASN A 120 0.42 6.13 11.73
N PHE A 121 0.19 5.86 10.45
CA PHE A 121 -1.09 6.16 9.80
C PHE A 121 -2.24 5.30 10.35
N ALA A 122 -2.00 4.02 10.65
CA ALA A 122 -2.98 3.12 11.22
C ALA A 122 -3.36 3.52 12.66
N GLU A 123 -2.39 3.91 13.49
CA GLU A 123 -2.61 4.44 14.84
C GLU A 123 -3.45 5.72 14.81
N THR A 124 -3.14 6.61 13.87
CA THR A 124 -3.91 7.85 13.64
C THR A 124 -5.33 7.55 13.18
N ALA A 125 -5.50 6.56 12.29
CA ALA A 125 -6.81 6.11 11.80
C ALA A 125 -7.61 5.31 12.84
N GLY A 126 -6.97 4.85 13.93
CA GLY A 126 -7.60 4.04 14.97
C GLY A 126 -7.77 2.57 14.59
N GLY A 127 -6.98 2.05 13.65
CA GLY A 127 -7.03 0.63 13.27
C GLY A 127 -6.16 0.28 12.06
N PRO A 128 -6.03 -1.03 11.74
CA PRO A 128 -5.15 -1.52 10.68
C PRO A 128 -5.55 -1.05 9.28
N LEU A 129 -6.84 -0.74 9.07
CA LEU A 129 -7.34 -0.11 7.86
C LEU A 129 -7.09 1.40 7.92
N HIS A 130 -6.34 1.92 6.96
CA HIS A 130 -6.02 3.34 6.91
C HIS A 130 -5.86 3.85 5.48
N HIS A 131 -5.84 5.17 5.32
CA HIS A 131 -5.64 5.83 4.04
C HIS A 131 -4.27 6.52 4.00
N ALA A 132 -3.50 6.23 2.95
CA ALA A 132 -2.22 6.89 2.72
C ALA A 132 -1.92 6.98 1.23
N SER A 133 -1.43 8.13 0.79
CA SER A 133 -0.87 8.26 -0.55
C SER A 133 0.57 7.73 -0.57
N GLU A 134 1.01 7.14 -1.69
CA GLU A 134 2.40 6.69 -1.83
C GLU A 134 3.41 7.81 -1.56
N ARG A 135 3.04 9.05 -1.87
CA ARG A 135 3.89 10.22 -1.65
C ARG A 135 4.05 10.53 -0.17
N GLN A 136 2.93 10.57 0.56
CA GLN A 136 2.89 10.79 2.00
C GLN A 136 3.65 9.68 2.74
N THR A 137 3.46 8.42 2.34
CA THR A 137 4.23 7.31 2.93
C THR A 137 5.72 7.45 2.67
N ALA A 138 6.13 7.86 1.46
CA ALA A 138 7.56 8.05 1.15
C ALA A 138 8.19 9.18 1.98
N GLU A 139 7.46 10.27 2.21
CA GLU A 139 7.89 11.37 3.08
C GLU A 139 8.05 10.91 4.53
N GLU A 140 7.03 10.27 5.08
CA GLU A 140 7.01 9.75 6.45
C GLU A 140 8.13 8.73 6.69
N ALA A 141 8.33 7.81 5.75
CA ALA A 141 9.40 6.82 5.83
C ALA A 141 10.78 7.40 5.53
N GLY A 142 10.88 8.65 5.06
CA GLY A 142 12.14 9.29 4.68
C GLY A 142 12.81 8.70 3.43
N VAL A 143 12.06 8.05 2.54
CA VAL A 143 12.57 7.40 1.30
C VAL A 143 12.04 8.09 0.03
N SER A 144 12.53 7.69 -1.14
CA SER A 144 11.96 8.14 -2.41
C SER A 144 10.70 7.31 -2.77
N ARG A 145 9.83 7.87 -3.63
CA ARG A 145 8.63 7.15 -4.12
C ARG A 145 8.98 5.90 -4.93
N THR A 146 10.07 5.93 -5.69
CA THR A 146 10.52 4.77 -6.48
C THR A 146 10.99 3.65 -5.56
N THR A 147 11.79 3.98 -4.54
CA THR A 147 12.22 3.03 -3.50
C THR A 147 11.03 2.44 -2.74
N LEU A 148 10.04 3.27 -2.38
CA LEU A 148 8.80 2.82 -1.73
C LEU A 148 8.08 1.75 -2.56
N ARG A 149 7.87 2.00 -3.87
CA ARG A 149 7.19 1.05 -4.77
C ARG A 149 7.93 -0.28 -4.87
N VAL A 150 9.26 -0.24 -5.00
CA VAL A 150 10.07 -1.47 -5.01
C VAL A 150 9.87 -2.26 -3.73
N VAL A 151 9.88 -1.60 -2.57
CA VAL A 151 9.68 -2.25 -1.26
C VAL A 151 8.30 -2.86 -1.11
N TYR A 152 7.25 -2.20 -1.61
CA TYR A 152 5.90 -2.77 -1.63
C TYR A 152 5.85 -4.10 -2.38
N GLU A 153 6.38 -4.14 -3.61
CA GLU A 153 6.27 -5.31 -4.47
C GLU A 153 7.24 -6.43 -4.09
N THR A 154 8.40 -6.11 -3.51
CA THR A 154 9.45 -7.10 -3.25
C THR A 154 9.49 -7.64 -1.82
N VAL A 155 9.00 -6.88 -0.84
CA VAL A 155 9.09 -7.25 0.58
C VAL A 155 7.74 -7.25 1.27
N LEU A 156 7.05 -6.10 1.28
CA LEU A 156 5.90 -5.92 2.17
C LEU A 156 4.65 -6.67 1.72
N LYS A 157 4.30 -6.66 0.42
CA LYS A 157 3.16 -7.43 -0.09
C LYS A 157 3.45 -8.94 -0.13
N PRO A 158 4.59 -9.42 -0.67
CA PRO A 158 4.88 -10.85 -0.65
C PRO A 158 5.05 -11.42 0.76
N GLY A 159 5.60 -10.63 1.68
CA GLY A 159 5.73 -10.99 3.09
C GLY A 159 4.41 -10.94 3.87
N GLY A 160 3.32 -10.50 3.26
CA GLY A 160 2.00 -10.44 3.90
C GLY A 160 1.90 -9.39 5.00
N TRP A 161 2.73 -8.34 4.99
CA TRP A 161 2.71 -7.26 5.98
C TRP A 161 1.73 -6.14 5.60
N LEU A 162 1.52 -5.94 4.31
CA LEU A 162 0.75 -4.82 3.79
C LEU A 162 -0.09 -5.25 2.59
N ARG A 163 -1.38 -4.93 2.63
CA ARG A 163 -2.31 -5.16 1.51
C ARG A 163 -2.92 -3.85 1.05
N ARG A 164 -2.91 -3.61 -0.26
CA ARG A 164 -3.62 -2.48 -0.88
C ARG A 164 -5.03 -2.93 -1.24
N LEU A 165 -6.04 -2.36 -0.58
CA LEU A 165 -7.44 -2.71 -0.82
C LEU A 165 -8.03 -1.88 -1.96
N ARG A 166 -7.71 -0.59 -2.00
CA ARG A 166 -8.19 0.33 -3.03
C ARG A 166 -7.06 1.24 -3.47
N VAL A 167 -6.90 1.40 -4.78
CA VAL A 167 -6.02 2.42 -5.35
C VAL A 167 -6.70 3.77 -5.18
N GLY A 168 -5.98 4.71 -4.58
CA GLY A 168 -6.44 6.09 -4.43
C GLY A 168 -6.47 6.80 -5.77
N HIS A 169 -7.48 7.65 -5.99
CA HIS A 169 -7.64 8.43 -7.22
C HIS A 169 -7.83 9.91 -6.86
N GLY A 170 -7.15 10.78 -7.61
CA GLY A 170 -7.28 12.23 -7.46
C GLY A 170 -6.89 12.74 -6.07
N ARG A 171 -7.90 13.18 -5.30
CA ARG A 171 -7.73 13.74 -3.95
C ARG A 171 -7.71 12.66 -2.85
N GLU A 172 -8.07 11.42 -3.17
CA GLU A 172 -8.15 10.31 -2.21
C GLU A 172 -6.84 9.50 -2.16
N GLY A 173 -6.33 9.27 -0.95
CA GLY A 173 -5.24 8.32 -0.70
C GLY A 173 -5.65 6.88 -0.99
N SER A 174 -4.67 6.00 -1.20
CA SER A 174 -4.97 4.56 -1.33
C SER A 174 -5.41 4.00 0.01
N SER A 175 -6.36 3.04 -0.01
CA SER A 175 -6.75 2.30 1.19
C SER A 175 -5.82 1.12 1.39
N TRP A 176 -5.22 1.05 2.57
CA TRP A 176 -4.25 0.03 2.96
C TRP A 176 -4.73 -0.70 4.19
N TYR A 177 -4.35 -1.97 4.30
CA TYR A 177 -4.58 -2.80 5.47
C TYR A 177 -3.24 -3.35 5.95
N LEU A 178 -2.92 -3.09 7.23
CA LEU A 178 -1.79 -3.71 7.91
C LEU A 178 -2.16 -5.10 8.41
N ASP A 179 -1.25 -6.03 8.19
CA ASP A 179 -1.45 -7.44 8.50
C ASP A 179 -0.23 -7.98 9.27
N HIS A 180 -0.36 -9.14 9.90
CA HIS A 180 0.63 -9.65 10.86
C HIS A 180 1.91 -10.24 10.23
N GLY A 181 2.05 -10.14 8.90
CA GLY A 181 3.07 -10.87 8.15
C GLY A 181 2.74 -12.36 8.08
N SER A 182 3.17 -13.04 7.02
CA SER A 182 3.01 -14.50 6.94
C SER A 182 4.06 -15.18 7.80
N ALA A 183 3.62 -15.85 8.88
CA ALA A 183 4.47 -16.72 9.69
C ALA A 183 4.75 -18.04 8.95
N GLY A 184 5.61 -17.99 7.93
CA GLY A 184 6.15 -19.18 7.26
C GLY A 184 5.17 -19.88 6.30
N GLY A 185 5.48 -19.86 5.00
CA GLY A 185 4.82 -20.73 4.03
C GLY A 185 4.82 -20.20 2.61
N ARG A 186 5.86 -20.57 1.85
CA ARG A 186 6.01 -20.38 0.40
C ARG A 186 6.08 -18.91 -0.05
N ALA A 187 7.20 -18.28 0.28
CA ALA A 187 7.86 -17.46 -0.74
C ALA A 187 8.14 -18.38 -1.93
N ARG A 188 7.25 -18.37 -2.92
CA ARG A 188 7.53 -18.93 -4.24
C ARG A 188 8.82 -18.24 -4.67
N ALA A 189 9.90 -19.02 -4.78
CA ALA A 189 11.19 -18.56 -5.25
C ALA A 189 10.97 -17.82 -6.58
N SER A 190 10.89 -16.50 -6.50
CA SER A 190 10.75 -15.64 -7.67
C SER A 190 12.14 -15.14 -7.99
N LEU A 191 12.85 -16.01 -8.72
CA LEU A 191 13.91 -15.72 -9.69
C LEU A 191 14.54 -14.34 -9.55
N SER A 192 15.67 -14.33 -8.84
CA SER A 192 16.70 -13.30 -8.97
C SER A 192 17.13 -13.21 -10.43
N ARG A 193 16.64 -12.19 -11.13
CA ARG A 193 17.22 -11.69 -12.39
C ARG A 193 17.80 -10.30 -12.14
N PHE A 194 18.88 -10.26 -11.38
CA PHE A 194 19.87 -9.19 -11.48
C PHE A 194 21.26 -9.84 -11.39
N TRP A 195 21.66 -10.45 -12.50
CA TRP A 195 23.07 -10.63 -12.84
C TRP A 195 23.66 -9.24 -13.10
N THR A 196 24.63 -8.84 -12.31
CA THR A 196 25.69 -7.93 -12.78
C THR A 196 26.92 -8.79 -13.01
N THR A 197 27.35 -8.79 -14.27
CA THR A 197 28.55 -9.39 -14.83
C THR A 197 29.80 -8.99 -14.05
N GLN A 198 30.37 -9.95 -13.32
CA GLN A 198 31.81 -10.15 -13.12
C GLN A 198 32.00 -11.54 -12.46
N TYR A 199 32.82 -12.38 -13.10
CA TYR A 199 33.08 -13.79 -12.75
C TYR A 199 33.84 -13.93 -11.40
N PRO A 200 33.88 -15.14 -10.79
CA PRO A 200 33.87 -15.39 -9.35
C PRO A 200 35.27 -15.55 -8.73
N PRO A 201 35.35 -15.70 -7.41
CA PRO A 201 35.87 -16.99 -6.96
C PRO A 201 35.11 -17.60 -5.77
N ASP A 202 35.09 -18.93 -5.81
CA ASP A 202 35.02 -19.87 -4.70
C ASP A 202 33.73 -19.97 -3.86
N LEU A 203 32.97 -21.04 -4.12
CA LEU A 203 31.86 -21.52 -3.29
C LEU A 203 32.34 -22.05 -1.91
N ALA A 204 33.64 -22.11 -1.66
CA ALA A 204 34.21 -22.49 -0.37
C ALA A 204 34.25 -21.35 0.68
N LEU A 205 33.82 -20.14 0.30
CA LEU A 205 33.65 -18.99 1.19
C LEU A 205 32.17 -18.57 1.31
N GLU A 206 31.23 -19.52 1.21
CA GLU A 206 29.93 -19.32 1.84
C GLU A 206 30.18 -19.03 3.33
N GLU A 207 30.05 -17.75 3.65
CA GLU A 207 30.12 -17.14 4.98
C GLU A 207 29.43 -18.09 5.96
N TRP A 208 30.24 -18.74 6.80
CA TRP A 208 29.80 -19.68 7.82
C TRP A 208 28.58 -19.09 8.53
N THR A 209 27.40 -19.61 8.25
CA THR A 209 26.26 -19.44 9.15
C THR A 209 26.56 -20.32 10.36
N THR A 210 27.38 -19.82 11.28
CA THR A 210 27.50 -20.44 12.59
C THR A 210 26.13 -20.38 13.27
N PRO A 211 25.64 -21.48 13.86
CA PRO A 211 24.34 -21.53 14.56
C PRO A 211 24.26 -20.69 15.84
N GLU A 212 25.25 -19.85 16.16
CA GLU A 212 25.42 -19.22 17.47
C GLU A 212 24.79 -17.81 17.58
N THR A 213 24.25 -17.23 16.50
CA THR A 213 23.48 -15.98 16.59
C THR A 213 22.01 -16.26 16.91
N GLY A 214 21.58 -15.84 18.11
CA GLY A 214 20.16 -15.80 18.50
C GLY A 214 19.30 -15.19 17.38
N MET A 215 18.25 -15.93 16.98
CA MET A 215 17.50 -15.74 15.74
C MET A 215 16.57 -14.51 15.68
N THR A 216 16.56 -13.64 16.69
CA THR A 216 15.56 -12.58 16.80
C THR A 216 16.21 -11.21 16.80
N ALA A 217 15.79 -10.36 15.86
CA ALA A 217 16.01 -8.93 16.04
C ALA A 217 15.37 -8.48 17.35
N ASP A 218 15.92 -7.45 17.97
CA ASP A 218 15.31 -6.81 19.11
C ASP A 218 15.65 -5.32 19.03
N ILE A 219 14.70 -4.54 18.55
CA ILE A 219 14.88 -3.14 18.22
C ILE A 219 13.74 -2.30 18.79
N ASP A 220 14.06 -1.14 19.35
CA ASP A 220 13.04 -0.15 19.65
C ASP A 220 12.64 0.54 18.35
N SER A 221 11.46 0.19 17.88
CA SER A 221 10.94 0.68 16.64
C SER A 221 10.28 2.06 16.75
N THR A 222 9.90 2.46 17.96
CA THR A 222 9.37 3.80 18.24
C THR A 222 10.49 4.83 18.14
N VAL A 223 11.69 4.48 18.59
CA VAL A 223 12.91 5.26 18.39
C VAL A 223 13.22 5.40 16.90
N ILE A 224 13.12 4.31 16.13
CA ILE A 224 13.28 4.36 14.67
C ILE A 224 12.25 5.32 14.05
N ALA A 225 10.99 5.26 14.47
CA ALA A 225 9.94 6.13 13.93
C ALA A 225 10.20 7.62 14.22
N ARG A 226 10.69 7.96 15.41
CA ARG A 226 11.05 9.33 15.80
C ARG A 226 12.23 9.87 15.00
N LEU A 227 13.25 9.03 14.76
CA LEU A 227 14.50 9.45 14.14
C LEU A 227 14.51 9.36 12.61
N MET A 228 13.72 8.47 12.00
CA MET A 228 13.80 8.21 10.55
C MET A 228 13.45 9.42 9.67
N GLY A 229 12.71 10.39 10.20
CA GLY A 229 12.37 11.65 9.54
C GLY A 229 13.46 12.73 9.65
N HIS A 230 14.48 12.53 10.49
CA HIS A 230 15.53 13.51 10.71
C HIS A 230 16.56 13.50 9.60
N ASP A 231 17.03 14.68 9.20
CA ASP A 231 18.03 14.84 8.12
C ASP A 231 19.37 14.15 8.43
N ALA A 232 19.69 13.91 9.70
CA ALA A 232 20.87 13.16 10.11
C ALA A 232 20.86 11.72 9.58
N PHE A 233 19.68 11.14 9.34
CA PHE A 233 19.50 9.78 8.85
C PHE A 233 19.11 9.72 7.36
N ALA A 234 19.14 10.86 6.66
CA ALA A 234 18.97 10.92 5.22
C ALA A 234 20.08 10.15 4.48
N HIS A 235 19.87 9.94 3.18
CA HIS A 235 20.90 9.38 2.30
C HIS A 235 22.16 10.26 2.36
N ARG A 236 23.33 9.63 2.56
CA ARG A 236 24.66 10.24 2.86
C ARG A 236 24.88 10.76 4.28
N GLY A 237 23.90 10.67 5.18
CA GLY A 237 24.10 10.90 6.61
C GLY A 237 24.50 9.62 7.36
N LEU A 238 24.00 9.47 8.59
CA LEU A 238 24.15 8.25 9.40
C LEU A 238 23.42 7.05 8.79
N GLY A 239 22.28 7.28 8.13
CA GLY A 239 21.55 6.26 7.37
C GLY A 239 20.90 5.15 8.22
N SER A 240 20.27 4.19 7.52
CA SER A 240 19.38 3.22 8.16
C SER A 240 20.07 2.25 9.12
N SER A 241 21.36 1.91 8.92
CA SER A 241 22.07 1.03 9.87
C SER A 241 22.27 1.67 11.23
N ALA A 242 22.47 3.00 11.27
CA ALA A 242 22.60 3.73 12.52
C ALA A 242 21.28 3.70 13.30
N LEU A 243 20.13 3.84 12.62
CA LEU A 243 18.81 3.70 13.24
C LEU A 243 18.61 2.33 13.89
N MET A 244 19.02 1.25 13.21
CA MET A 244 18.88 -0.11 13.76
C MET A 244 19.72 -0.32 15.01
N ILE A 245 20.99 0.13 14.99
CA ILE A 245 21.89 -0.01 16.14
C ILE A 245 21.42 0.83 17.31
N ILE A 246 20.96 2.06 17.05
CA ILE A 246 20.38 2.92 18.10
C ILE A 246 19.13 2.28 18.69
N GLY A 247 18.23 1.76 17.85
CA GLY A 247 17.03 1.06 18.33
C GLY A 247 17.35 -0.19 19.15
N ALA A 248 18.34 -0.98 18.74
CA ALA A 248 18.78 -2.15 19.49
C ALA A 248 19.40 -1.79 20.85
N LEU A 249 20.27 -0.78 20.87
CA LEU A 249 20.91 -0.29 22.10
C LEU A 249 19.93 0.40 23.06
N HIS A 250 18.82 0.93 22.55
CA HIS A 250 17.77 1.50 23.37
C HIS A 250 17.01 0.44 24.17
N ILE A 251 16.69 -0.71 23.55
CA ILE A 251 16.03 -1.83 24.26
C ILE A 251 17.00 -2.52 25.20
N ARG A 252 18.23 -2.81 24.73
CA ARG A 252 19.26 -3.48 25.53
C ARG A 252 20.51 -2.62 25.58
N PRO A 253 20.76 -1.89 26.69
CA PRO A 253 22.04 -1.22 26.87
C PRO A 253 23.18 -2.24 27.07
N ALA A 254 24.42 -1.80 26.86
CA ALA A 254 25.65 -2.56 27.13
C ALA A 254 25.75 -3.87 26.34
N GLN A 255 25.63 -3.79 25.02
CA GLN A 255 25.76 -4.93 24.11
C GLN A 255 27.16 -5.00 23.47
N THR A 256 27.68 -6.21 23.33
CA THR A 256 28.85 -6.50 22.50
C THR A 256 28.54 -6.34 21.01
N VAL A 257 29.58 -6.25 20.16
CA VAL A 257 29.39 -6.20 18.70
C VAL A 257 28.70 -7.45 18.16
N SER A 258 28.98 -8.62 18.76
CA SER A 258 28.36 -9.90 18.35
C SER A 258 26.85 -9.89 18.61
N GLU A 259 26.44 -9.41 19.79
CA GLU A 259 25.02 -9.28 20.14
C GLU A 259 24.31 -8.26 19.24
N LEU A 260 24.95 -7.13 18.97
CA LEU A 260 24.41 -6.08 18.09
C LEU A 260 24.18 -6.54 16.65
N VAL A 261 25.01 -7.45 16.14
CA VAL A 261 24.81 -8.06 14.81
C VAL A 261 23.47 -8.79 14.77
N GLY A 262 23.12 -9.52 15.83
CA GLY A 262 21.84 -10.21 15.98
C GLY A 262 20.68 -9.23 16.19
N THR A 263 20.74 -8.45 17.28
CA THR A 263 19.64 -7.59 17.73
C THR A 263 19.29 -6.50 16.71
N ALA A 264 20.30 -5.87 16.08
CA ALA A 264 20.07 -4.86 15.03
C ALA A 264 19.92 -5.45 13.62
N SER A 265 20.11 -6.77 13.43
CA SER A 265 20.06 -7.47 12.13
C SER A 265 20.95 -6.83 11.04
N VAL A 266 22.17 -6.44 11.42
CA VAL A 266 23.19 -5.86 10.52
C VAL A 266 24.38 -6.80 10.37
N SER A 267 25.09 -6.75 9.24
CA SER A 267 26.32 -7.54 9.10
C SER A 267 27.41 -7.03 10.04
N ARG A 268 28.34 -7.92 10.44
CA ARG A 268 29.47 -7.60 11.32
C ARG A 268 30.28 -6.38 10.83
N ALA A 269 30.63 -6.36 9.54
CA ALA A 269 31.34 -5.23 8.93
C ALA A 269 30.52 -3.92 8.95
N THR A 270 29.20 -4.00 8.91
CA THR A 270 28.31 -2.83 9.02
C THR A 270 28.21 -2.35 10.47
N ALA A 271 28.16 -3.26 11.44
CA ALA A 271 28.15 -2.94 12.87
C ALA A 271 29.40 -2.14 13.25
N TYR A 272 30.60 -2.66 12.97
CA TYR A 272 31.86 -1.96 13.28
C TYR A 272 31.95 -0.57 12.64
N ARG A 273 31.69 -0.46 11.32
CA ARG A 273 31.75 0.83 10.61
C ARG A 273 30.74 1.84 11.16
N THR A 274 29.55 1.36 11.51
CA THR A 274 28.48 2.24 12.02
C THR A 274 28.74 2.66 13.45
N LEU A 275 29.17 1.75 14.33
CA LEU A 275 29.52 2.05 15.73
C LEU A 275 30.66 3.07 15.80
N ARG A 276 31.72 2.89 15.00
CA ARG A 276 32.81 3.86 14.92
C ARG A 276 32.30 5.25 14.54
N ARG A 277 31.49 5.35 13.50
CA ARG A 277 30.89 6.63 13.07
C ARG A 277 29.95 7.22 14.12
N LEU A 278 29.19 6.41 14.86
CA LEU A 278 28.34 6.88 15.95
C LEU A 278 29.20 7.41 17.12
N ALA A 279 30.32 6.74 17.42
CA ALA A 279 31.28 7.14 18.45
C ALA A 279 31.98 8.46 18.08
N ASP A 280 32.34 8.64 16.81
CA ASP A 280 32.91 9.91 16.29
C ASP A 280 31.96 11.10 16.49
N HIS A 281 30.65 10.83 16.59
CA HIS A 281 29.63 11.81 16.92
C HIS A 281 29.21 11.79 18.40
N GLY A 282 29.89 11.04 19.27
CA GLY A 282 29.57 10.96 20.70
C GLY A 282 28.15 10.44 21.00
N LEU A 283 27.57 9.65 20.09
CA LEU A 283 26.22 9.09 20.24
C LEU A 283 26.21 7.74 20.95
N VAL A 284 27.36 7.06 20.97
CA VAL A 284 27.57 5.80 21.67
C VAL A 284 28.87 5.87 22.46
N HIS A 285 28.90 5.19 23.58
CA HIS A 285 30.11 4.97 24.36
C HIS A 285 30.55 3.51 24.23
N HIS A 286 31.85 3.31 24.26
CA HIS A 286 32.48 1.99 24.28
C HIS A 286 33.10 1.81 25.66
N ASP A 287 32.61 0.84 26.41
CA ASP A 287 33.14 0.46 27.72
C ASP A 287 33.53 -1.02 27.70
N GLY A 288 34.83 -1.28 27.79
CA GLY A 288 35.42 -2.62 27.65
C GLY A 288 35.11 -3.24 26.28
N GLU A 289 34.20 -4.22 26.26
CA GLU A 289 33.74 -4.92 25.06
C GLU A 289 32.33 -4.51 24.62
N THR A 290 31.67 -3.64 25.39
CA THR A 290 30.26 -3.31 25.24
C THR A 290 30.04 -1.90 24.75
N TRP A 291 28.91 -1.70 24.09
CA TRP A 291 28.46 -0.41 23.56
C TRP A 291 27.16 0.00 24.24
N THR A 292 27.06 1.29 24.59
CA THR A 292 25.88 1.91 25.19
C THR A 292 25.51 3.18 24.44
N LEU A 293 24.24 3.58 24.48
CA LEU A 293 23.85 4.91 24.01
C LEU A 293 24.37 5.97 24.96
N ALA A 294 24.94 7.04 24.41
CA ALA A 294 25.25 8.23 25.18
C ALA A 294 23.95 8.89 25.66
N PRO A 295 23.91 9.51 26.86
CA PRO A 295 22.73 10.23 27.35
C PRO A 295 22.19 11.24 26.32
N ARG A 296 23.09 11.85 25.55
CA ARG A 296 22.74 12.83 24.51
C ARG A 296 22.12 12.24 23.24
N ALA A 297 22.36 10.95 22.96
CA ALA A 297 21.61 10.28 21.91
C ALA A 297 20.13 10.16 22.30
N VAL A 298 19.85 10.05 23.61
CA VAL A 298 18.50 9.93 24.19
C VAL A 298 17.78 11.28 24.27
N GLU A 299 18.52 12.39 24.43
CA GLU A 299 17.94 13.75 24.46
C GLU A 299 17.10 14.08 23.21
N GLY A 300 17.42 13.50 22.05
CA GLY A 300 16.61 13.68 20.84
C GLY A 300 15.44 12.70 20.68
N PHE A 301 15.16 11.85 21.67
CA PHE A 301 14.01 10.95 21.68
C PHE A 301 12.76 11.59 22.30
N GLY A 302 12.89 12.72 23.01
CA GLY A 302 11.75 13.49 23.56
C GLY A 302 11.45 13.28 25.05
N ASP A 303 12.22 12.47 25.76
CA ASP A 303 12.16 12.32 27.22
C ASP A 303 13.59 12.26 27.78
N SER A 304 14.12 13.36 28.31
CA SER A 304 15.41 13.34 29.02
C SER A 304 15.18 12.85 30.46
N PRO A 305 15.84 11.76 30.91
CA PRO A 305 16.10 11.60 32.32
C PRO A 305 17.20 12.59 32.71
N LEU A 306 16.90 13.43 33.69
CA LEU A 306 17.87 14.30 34.36
C LEU A 306 19.04 13.46 34.90
N GLY A 307 20.25 13.81 34.47
CA GLY A 307 21.48 13.53 35.21
C GLY A 307 22.28 12.32 34.73
N ALA A 308 23.35 12.59 33.96
CA ALA A 308 24.58 11.82 34.03
C ALA A 308 25.76 12.73 33.69
N ALA A 309 26.75 12.75 34.59
CA ALA A 309 27.88 13.65 34.64
C ALA A 309 28.74 13.61 33.36
N THR A 310 29.25 14.78 32.97
CA THR A 310 30.08 14.98 31.78
C THR A 310 31.53 14.58 32.10
N GLU A 311 32.08 13.60 31.40
CA GLU A 311 33.54 13.41 31.37
C GLU A 311 34.22 14.52 30.53
N PRO A 312 35.32 15.11 31.02
CA PRO A 312 36.02 16.19 30.32
C PRO A 312 36.96 15.62 29.25
N GLY A 313 36.55 15.68 27.98
CA GLY A 313 37.46 15.39 26.85
C GLY A 313 36.79 15.16 25.50
N THR A 314 35.49 14.89 25.46
CA THR A 314 34.78 14.61 24.20
C THR A 314 34.14 15.89 23.65
N ARG A 315 34.52 16.29 22.43
CA ARG A 315 33.88 17.44 21.75
C ARG A 315 32.37 17.19 21.67
N PRO A 316 31.52 18.12 22.16
CA PRO A 316 30.08 17.93 22.15
C PRO A 316 29.57 17.85 20.72
N ALA A 317 28.81 16.80 20.40
CA ALA A 317 28.03 16.83 19.18
C ALA A 317 26.91 17.87 19.34
N GLN A 318 26.98 18.91 18.50
CA GLN A 318 25.82 19.70 18.10
C GLN A 318 24.70 18.69 17.75
N GLY A 319 23.47 18.88 18.25
CA GLY A 319 22.36 17.92 18.18
C GLY A 319 22.08 17.33 16.79
N TRP A 320 21.02 16.53 16.60
CA TRP A 320 20.79 15.84 15.32
C TRP A 320 20.87 16.76 14.08
N ASP A 321 20.47 18.03 14.19
CA ASP A 321 20.67 19.07 13.16
C ASP A 321 22.15 19.37 12.84
N GLY A 322 23.01 19.47 13.86
CA GLY A 322 24.45 19.66 13.68
C GLY A 322 25.15 18.44 13.08
N ILE A 323 24.62 17.23 13.30
CA ILE A 323 25.07 16.03 12.57
C ILE A 323 24.64 16.14 11.10
N ALA A 324 23.40 16.54 10.83
CA ALA A 324 22.92 16.75 9.47
C ALA A 324 23.73 17.83 8.71
N GLN A 325 24.11 18.91 9.38
CA GLN A 325 24.98 19.95 8.82
C GLN A 325 26.36 19.39 8.45
N ARG A 326 26.99 18.62 9.37
CA ARG A 326 28.30 17.98 9.12
C ARG A 326 28.29 17.01 7.94
N HIS A 327 27.19 16.31 7.71
CA HIS A 327 27.02 15.41 6.57
C HIS A 327 26.45 16.11 5.32
N GLY A 328 26.20 17.41 5.37
CA GLY A 328 25.60 18.17 4.25
C GLY A 328 24.15 17.75 3.91
N THR A 329 23.48 17.05 4.82
CA THR A 329 22.09 16.57 4.65
C THR A 329 21.06 17.51 5.24
N ALA A 330 21.46 18.60 5.89
CA ALA A 330 20.56 19.60 6.43
C ALA A 330 19.60 20.16 5.35
N GLY A 331 18.32 20.21 5.69
CA GLY A 331 17.23 20.67 4.84
C GLY A 331 16.78 19.68 3.77
N VAL A 332 17.28 18.44 3.73
CA VAL A 332 16.86 17.44 2.72
C VAL A 332 15.37 17.12 2.86
N ALA A 333 14.88 16.89 4.09
CA ALA A 333 13.48 16.63 4.36
C ALA A 333 12.61 17.85 4.02
N ALA A 334 13.05 19.06 4.37
CA ALA A 334 12.35 20.29 4.01
C ALA A 334 12.26 20.49 2.50
N ARG A 335 13.38 20.37 1.76
CA ARG A 335 13.41 20.44 0.29
C ARG A 335 12.49 19.41 -0.35
N ARG A 336 12.48 18.18 0.18
CA ARG A 336 11.58 17.11 -0.27
C ARG A 336 10.11 17.50 -0.05
N ARG A 337 9.75 17.95 1.15
CA ARG A 337 8.38 18.41 1.48
C ARG A 337 7.94 19.56 0.59
N THR A 338 8.81 20.54 0.33
CA THR A 338 8.52 21.67 -0.56
C THR A 338 8.30 21.22 -1.99
N LEU A 339 9.22 20.42 -2.56
CA LEU A 339 9.06 19.83 -3.89
C LEU A 339 7.73 19.07 -3.98
N HIS A 340 7.41 18.30 -2.94
CA HIS A 340 6.20 17.53 -2.84
C HIS A 340 4.93 18.38 -2.69
N ALA A 341 5.00 19.52 -2.02
CA ALA A 341 3.91 20.49 -1.94
C ALA A 341 3.65 21.15 -3.30
N VAL A 342 4.70 21.55 -4.01
CA VAL A 342 4.62 22.12 -5.36
C VAL A 342 3.98 21.12 -6.33
N GLU A 343 4.45 19.87 -6.33
CA GLU A 343 3.85 18.82 -7.17
C GLU A 343 2.39 18.54 -6.81
N ARG A 344 1.99 18.62 -5.53
CA ARG A 344 0.58 18.50 -5.12
C ARG A 344 -0.26 19.65 -5.63
N ALA A 345 0.25 20.89 -5.55
CA ALA A 345 -0.46 22.07 -6.07
C ALA A 345 -0.67 21.95 -7.58
N ALA A 346 0.37 21.62 -8.33
CA ALA A 346 0.29 21.43 -9.79
C ALA A 346 -0.67 20.29 -10.17
N TYR A 347 -0.64 19.17 -9.45
CA TYR A 347 -1.57 18.07 -9.71
C TYR A 347 -3.03 18.45 -9.39
N ARG A 348 -3.27 19.19 -8.30
CA ARG A 348 -4.61 19.71 -7.97
C ARG A 348 -5.12 20.64 -9.05
N GLU A 349 -4.30 21.55 -9.54
CA GLU A 349 -4.66 22.45 -10.63
C GLU A 349 -5.03 21.69 -11.92
N VAL A 350 -4.30 20.62 -12.26
CA VAL A 350 -4.66 19.74 -13.38
C VAL A 350 -6.01 19.03 -13.16
N LEU A 351 -6.28 18.58 -11.93
CA LEU A 351 -7.57 17.97 -11.60
C LEU A 351 -8.72 18.98 -11.66
N ASP A 352 -8.49 20.19 -11.17
CA ASP A 352 -9.48 21.26 -11.12
C ASP A 352 -9.82 21.72 -12.54
N ARG A 353 -8.81 21.92 -13.42
CA ARG A 353 -9.05 22.15 -14.86
C ARG A 353 -9.86 21.02 -15.50
N ARG A 354 -9.53 19.76 -15.21
CA ARG A 354 -10.29 18.61 -15.73
C ARG A 354 -11.72 18.55 -15.18
N ALA A 355 -11.95 19.00 -13.94
CA ALA A 355 -13.27 19.10 -13.36
C ALA A 355 -14.06 20.24 -14.02
N GLU A 356 -13.49 21.41 -14.22
CA GLU A 356 -14.09 22.53 -14.95
C GLU A 356 -14.53 22.12 -16.37
N HIS A 357 -13.71 21.35 -17.09
CA HIS A 357 -14.08 20.79 -18.39
C HIS A 357 -15.24 19.78 -18.32
N ARG A 358 -15.41 19.06 -17.21
CA ARG A 358 -16.52 18.09 -16.99
C ARG A 358 -17.77 18.71 -16.38
N SER A 359 -17.66 19.87 -15.73
CA SER A 359 -18.72 20.49 -14.92
C SER A 359 -19.59 21.48 -15.67
N LYS A 360 -19.48 21.62 -17.00
CA LYS A 360 -20.48 22.33 -17.80
C LYS A 360 -21.77 21.50 -17.91
N ALA A 361 -22.48 21.37 -16.79
CA ALA A 361 -23.87 20.95 -16.77
C ALA A 361 -24.70 22.07 -17.41
N THR A 362 -25.29 21.80 -18.56
CA THR A 362 -26.19 22.76 -19.23
C THR A 362 -27.50 22.81 -18.44
N VAL A 363 -27.87 23.99 -17.95
CA VAL A 363 -29.21 24.22 -17.39
C VAL A 363 -30.17 24.40 -18.54
N ILE A 364 -31.04 23.43 -18.77
CA ILE A 364 -32.12 23.53 -19.76
C ILE A 364 -33.42 23.83 -19.00
N VAL A 365 -34.19 24.79 -19.49
CA VAL A 365 -35.54 25.07 -18.96
C VAL A 365 -36.54 24.25 -19.78
N ARG A 366 -37.23 23.31 -19.12
CA ARG A 366 -38.34 22.54 -19.72
C ARG A 366 -39.58 22.78 -18.88
N ASP A 367 -40.67 23.18 -19.52
CA ASP A 367 -41.97 23.44 -18.87
C ASP A 367 -41.89 24.40 -17.66
N GLY A 368 -41.06 25.45 -17.76
CA GLY A 368 -40.85 26.44 -16.69
C GLY A 368 -39.99 25.98 -15.52
N ARG A 369 -39.49 24.74 -15.51
CA ARG A 369 -38.59 24.20 -14.46
C ARG A 369 -37.14 24.17 -14.95
N ARG A 370 -36.22 24.67 -14.12
CA ARG A 370 -34.76 24.59 -14.35
C ARG A 370 -34.29 23.17 -14.01
N VAL A 371 -33.83 22.43 -15.02
CA VAL A 371 -33.28 21.07 -14.83
C VAL A 371 -31.77 21.13 -15.02
N LEU A 372 -31.04 20.62 -14.02
CA LEU A 372 -29.59 20.54 -14.02
C LEU A 372 -29.21 19.22 -14.71
N VAL A 373 -28.82 19.29 -15.98
CA VAL A 373 -28.43 18.11 -16.76
C VAL A 373 -26.94 17.86 -16.54
N PRO A 374 -26.52 16.74 -15.91
CA PRO A 374 -25.10 16.38 -15.84
C PRO A 374 -24.53 16.36 -17.26
N ALA A 375 -23.33 16.89 -17.47
CA ALA A 375 -22.68 16.82 -18.78
C ALA A 375 -22.69 15.35 -19.23
N PRO A 376 -23.30 15.02 -20.39
CA PRO A 376 -23.26 13.66 -20.88
C PRO A 376 -21.80 13.25 -21.00
N ARG A 377 -21.47 12.02 -20.60
CA ARG A 377 -20.16 11.49 -20.95
C ARG A 377 -20.07 11.53 -22.49
N PRO A 378 -18.93 11.94 -23.06
CA PRO A 378 -18.80 12.06 -24.51
C PRO A 378 -19.06 10.75 -25.25
N ASP A 379 -19.12 9.61 -24.55
CA ASP A 379 -19.41 8.27 -25.06
C ASP A 379 -20.82 7.74 -24.74
N GLU A 380 -21.71 8.49 -24.07
CA GLU A 380 -23.07 8.02 -23.71
C GLU A 380 -24.16 8.88 -24.37
N VAL A 381 -24.97 8.27 -25.25
CA VAL A 381 -26.14 8.94 -25.87
C VAL A 381 -27.33 8.89 -24.90
N PRO A 382 -27.96 10.02 -24.52
CA PRO A 382 -29.17 10.02 -23.71
C PRO A 382 -30.26 9.12 -24.32
N SER A 383 -30.96 8.33 -23.51
CA SER A 383 -31.99 7.39 -23.99
C SER A 383 -33.12 8.06 -24.79
N ALA A 384 -33.38 9.36 -24.56
CA ALA A 384 -34.33 10.15 -25.33
C ALA A 384 -33.91 10.41 -26.78
N TRP A 385 -32.63 10.22 -27.11
CA TRP A 385 -32.07 10.38 -28.45
C TRP A 385 -31.74 9.02 -29.08
N GLN A 386 -32.24 7.93 -28.48
CA GLN A 386 -32.11 6.59 -29.02
C GLN A 386 -33.46 6.16 -29.58
N SER A 387 -33.46 5.73 -30.83
CA SER A 387 -34.61 5.03 -31.39
C SER A 387 -34.58 3.55 -30.99
N PRO A 388 -35.73 2.85 -30.92
CA PRO A 388 -35.79 1.42 -30.59
C PRO A 388 -34.95 0.51 -31.51
N ASP A 389 -34.59 1.00 -32.70
CA ASP A 389 -33.74 0.31 -33.68
C ASP A 389 -32.23 0.59 -33.49
N GLY A 390 -31.83 1.34 -32.46
CA GLY A 390 -30.43 1.71 -32.19
C GLY A 390 -29.90 2.84 -33.07
N SER A 391 -30.75 3.53 -33.84
CA SER A 391 -30.38 4.81 -34.47
C SER A 391 -30.34 5.96 -33.47
N VAL A 392 -29.48 6.94 -33.76
CA VAL A 392 -29.37 8.17 -32.98
C VAL A 392 -30.31 9.21 -33.55
N LEU A 393 -31.21 9.75 -32.73
CA LEU A 393 -32.10 10.83 -33.11
C LEU A 393 -31.37 12.17 -32.94
N ALA A 394 -31.36 12.98 -33.98
CA ALA A 394 -30.81 14.32 -33.92
C ALA A 394 -31.62 15.18 -32.93
N PRO A 395 -30.99 15.87 -31.97
CA PRO A 395 -31.68 16.51 -30.85
C PRO A 395 -32.51 17.74 -31.25
N ASP A 396 -32.20 18.33 -32.39
CA ASP A 396 -32.84 19.51 -32.97
C ASP A 396 -34.07 19.17 -33.82
N THR A 397 -34.07 18.00 -34.47
CA THR A 397 -35.09 17.60 -35.44
C THR A 397 -35.90 16.38 -35.01
N GLY A 398 -35.42 15.61 -34.03
CA GLY A 398 -36.01 14.34 -33.61
C GLY A 398 -35.96 13.25 -34.68
N ARG A 399 -35.21 13.47 -35.77
CA ARG A 399 -35.10 12.54 -36.90
C ARG A 399 -33.90 11.61 -36.75
N PRO A 400 -33.96 10.37 -37.27
CA PRO A 400 -32.82 9.48 -37.27
C PRO A 400 -31.65 10.09 -38.05
N SER A 401 -30.49 10.16 -37.41
CA SER A 401 -29.24 10.49 -38.06
C SER A 401 -28.74 9.25 -38.79
N ALA A 402 -28.59 9.36 -40.11
CA ALA A 402 -28.19 8.24 -40.96
C ALA A 402 -26.78 7.72 -40.63
N ASP A 403 -25.92 8.62 -40.15
CA ASP A 403 -24.50 8.36 -40.00
C ASP A 403 -24.13 7.89 -38.59
N TRP A 404 -25.06 7.86 -37.63
CA TRP A 404 -24.74 7.57 -36.23
C TRP A 404 -25.56 6.43 -35.64
N ARG A 405 -24.89 5.47 -35.00
CA ARG A 405 -25.49 4.30 -34.32
C ARG A 405 -25.03 4.18 -32.88
N VAL A 406 -25.88 3.57 -32.06
CA VAL A 406 -25.54 3.20 -30.69
C VAL A 406 -25.09 1.74 -30.65
N ALA A 407 -23.88 1.51 -30.19
CA ALA A 407 -23.32 0.19 -29.95
C ALA A 407 -24.04 -0.53 -28.80
N THR A 408 -23.91 -1.85 -28.73
CA THR A 408 -24.49 -2.66 -27.64
C THR A 408 -23.92 -2.36 -26.26
N ASP A 409 -22.78 -1.67 -26.17
CA ASP A 409 -22.19 -1.16 -24.93
C ASP A 409 -22.58 0.30 -24.61
N GLY A 410 -23.50 0.90 -25.38
CA GLY A 410 -24.03 2.25 -25.17
C GLY A 410 -23.25 3.36 -25.88
N ARG A 411 -22.19 3.03 -26.61
CA ARG A 411 -21.30 4.00 -27.27
C ARG A 411 -21.78 4.47 -28.64
N LEU A 412 -21.45 5.70 -28.99
CA LEU A 412 -21.76 6.32 -30.28
C LEU A 412 -20.74 5.87 -31.35
N ILE A 413 -21.22 5.37 -32.50
CA ILE A 413 -20.40 4.97 -33.65
C ILE A 413 -20.85 5.76 -34.87
N LEU A 414 -19.91 6.40 -35.57
CA LEU A 414 -20.12 6.98 -36.89
C LEU A 414 -20.00 5.88 -37.95
N ILE A 415 -21.02 5.71 -38.77
CA ILE A 415 -21.06 4.79 -39.91
C ILE A 415 -21.20 5.62 -41.18
N THR A 416 -20.20 5.55 -42.05
CA THR A 416 -20.25 6.18 -43.37
C THR A 416 -20.78 5.19 -44.42
N ALA A 417 -21.35 5.69 -45.52
CA ALA A 417 -21.91 4.85 -46.60
C ALA A 417 -20.87 3.92 -47.29
N ALA A 418 -19.57 4.10 -47.04
CA ALA A 418 -18.49 3.28 -47.56
C ALA A 418 -17.99 2.21 -46.55
N ASP A 419 -18.56 2.13 -45.34
CA ASP A 419 -18.02 1.31 -44.26
C ASP A 419 -18.40 -0.18 -44.35
N GLN A 420 -17.48 -0.98 -44.91
CA GLN A 420 -17.47 -2.45 -44.78
C GLN A 420 -16.57 -2.95 -43.62
N ARG A 421 -16.14 -2.04 -42.73
CA ARG A 421 -15.18 -2.30 -41.66
C ARG A 421 -15.78 -3.16 -40.54
N SER A 422 -14.98 -4.09 -40.02
CA SER A 422 -15.32 -4.94 -38.87
C SER A 422 -15.42 -4.13 -37.57
N TYR A 423 -16.09 -4.65 -36.53
CA TYR A 423 -16.24 -3.97 -35.23
C TYR A 423 -14.90 -3.53 -34.61
N GLY A 424 -13.84 -4.34 -34.78
CA GLY A 424 -12.49 -3.98 -34.30
C GLY A 424 -11.90 -2.77 -35.02
N GLU A 425 -12.14 -2.66 -36.32
CA GLU A 425 -11.69 -1.53 -37.15
C GLU A 425 -12.50 -0.26 -36.87
N LEU A 426 -13.80 -0.41 -36.58
CA LEU A 426 -14.66 0.69 -36.12
C LEU A 426 -14.23 1.21 -34.74
N ALA A 427 -13.86 0.32 -33.81
CA ALA A 427 -13.33 0.71 -32.50
C ALA A 427 -11.96 1.41 -32.61
N ALA A 428 -11.11 0.98 -33.54
CA ALA A 428 -9.83 1.63 -33.82
C ALA A 428 -9.99 3.01 -34.46
N ALA A 429 -10.88 3.12 -35.45
CA ALA A 429 -11.23 4.39 -36.10
C ALA A 429 -11.86 5.38 -35.10
N HIS A 430 -12.71 4.89 -34.19
CA HIS A 430 -13.24 5.69 -33.09
C HIS A 430 -12.12 6.19 -32.16
N ALA A 431 -11.16 5.34 -31.78
CA ALA A 431 -10.02 5.75 -30.96
C ALA A 431 -9.10 6.76 -31.67
N GLU A 432 -9.03 6.73 -32.99
CA GLU A 432 -8.28 7.67 -33.83
C GLU A 432 -9.00 9.02 -33.95
N ALA A 433 -10.31 9.01 -34.26
CA ALA A 433 -11.14 10.22 -34.27
C ALA A 433 -11.16 10.91 -32.89
N LEU A 434 -11.17 10.14 -31.79
CA LEU A 434 -11.08 10.70 -30.43
C LEU A 434 -9.71 11.36 -30.17
N ARG A 435 -8.62 10.85 -30.78
CA ARG A 435 -7.28 11.43 -30.66
C ARG A 435 -7.16 12.71 -31.48
N GLU A 436 -7.69 12.72 -32.70
CA GLU A 436 -7.73 13.91 -33.56
C GLU A 436 -8.56 15.03 -32.93
N TRP A 437 -9.76 14.72 -32.41
CA TRP A 437 -10.61 15.68 -31.72
C TRP A 437 -9.95 16.29 -30.46
N ASN A 438 -9.26 15.47 -29.67
CA ASN A 438 -8.51 15.93 -28.50
C ASN A 438 -7.20 16.67 -28.86
N SER A 439 -6.73 16.60 -30.11
CA SER A 439 -5.58 17.36 -30.59
C SER A 439 -5.95 18.71 -31.21
N ALA A 440 -7.24 18.89 -31.54
CA ALA A 440 -7.82 20.12 -32.09
C ALA A 440 -8.45 21.05 -31.01
N ALA A 441 -8.46 20.62 -29.75
CA ALA A 441 -8.90 21.37 -28.57
C ALA A 441 -7.72 21.57 -27.60
#